data_AF-A0A915N0V0-F1
#
_entry.id   AF-A0A915N0V0-F1
#
_cell.length_a   1.000
_cell.length_b   1.000
_cell.length_c   1.000
_cell.angle_alpha   90.00
_cell.angle_beta   90.00
_cell.angle_gamma   90.00
#
_symmetry.space_group_name_H-M   'P 1'
#
loop_
_entity.id
_entity.type
_entity.pdbx_description
1 polymer ?
#
loop_
_entity_poly.entity_id
_entity_poly.type
_entity_poly.pdbx_seq_one_letter_code
_entity_poly.pdbx_strand_id
1 'polypeptide(L)'
;MALWIDKYRPREMSKLTYHKEQSEKLSSLVTDGDFSHLLFCGPAGAGKRTRINCLLKKIYGKGVENVHVETHHFSIPSGKKLQIFVVNSNYHIELTPSDVGVYDRVIVQEIIKDMAQVLDCVENVCTRERVQASHEWLRKLAEKSNGNLRRALCLLECSVSQNGHNLDKQPIVEPEWEGYIRDIAKLIVQTPTQNGLLDIRNPKIRDTSAIFPSIVSTAAEYEHSTRLGSKDIIHLEAFVATVMSLIVEKRLQKI
;
A
#
# COMPACT_ATOMS: atom_id res chain seq x y z
N MET A 1 21.16 17.86 -0.46
CA MET A 1 21.83 17.58 -1.75
C MET A 1 21.91 16.07 -1.93
N ALA A 2 21.32 15.51 -2.99
CA ALA A 2 21.39 14.06 -3.25
C ALA A 2 22.76 13.68 -3.84
N LEU A 3 23.34 12.59 -3.36
CA LEU A 3 24.57 12.02 -3.92
C LEU A 3 24.33 11.62 -5.39
N TRP A 4 25.33 11.82 -6.25
CA TRP A 4 25.22 11.46 -7.68
C TRP A 4 24.93 9.97 -7.87
N ILE A 5 25.43 9.13 -6.97
CA ILE A 5 25.20 7.68 -7.00
C ILE A 5 23.71 7.31 -6.87
N ASP A 6 22.94 8.16 -6.18
CA ASP A 6 21.51 7.96 -5.99
C ASP A 6 20.69 8.71 -7.05
N LYS A 7 21.19 9.88 -7.48
CA LYS A 7 20.60 10.67 -8.57
C LYS A 7 20.56 9.92 -9.90
N TYR A 8 21.63 9.20 -10.24
CA TYR A 8 21.76 8.45 -11.49
C TYR A 8 21.40 6.96 -11.36
N ARG A 9 20.90 6.52 -10.18
CA ARG A 9 20.48 5.14 -9.98
C ARG A 9 19.32 4.82 -10.93
N PRO A 10 19.45 3.80 -11.80
CA PRO A 10 18.34 3.36 -12.64
C PRO A 10 17.13 2.98 -11.78
N ARG A 11 15.94 3.50 -12.14
CA ARG A 11 14.66 3.15 -11.51
C ARG A 11 13.75 2.33 -12.41
N GLU A 12 14.17 2.05 -13.63
CA GLU A 12 13.41 1.30 -14.62
C GLU A 12 14.31 0.20 -15.18
N MET A 13 13.73 -0.96 -15.48
CA MET A 13 14.44 -2.07 -16.12
C MET A 13 15.11 -1.66 -17.43
N SER A 14 14.45 -0.81 -18.24
CA SER A 14 14.96 -0.34 -19.53
C SER A 14 16.20 0.54 -19.43
N LYS A 15 16.44 1.16 -18.27
CA LYS A 15 17.60 2.03 -18.01
C LYS A 15 18.82 1.27 -17.52
N LEU A 16 18.73 -0.06 -17.37
CA LEU A 16 19.87 -0.91 -16.99
C LEU A 16 20.83 -1.06 -18.17
N THR A 17 22.06 -0.59 -17.99
CA THR A 17 23.08 -0.57 -19.05
C THR A 17 23.72 -1.94 -19.32
N TYR A 18 23.81 -2.80 -18.29
CA TYR A 18 24.55 -4.05 -18.32
C TYR A 18 23.64 -5.29 -18.22
N HIS A 19 24.11 -6.45 -18.65
CA HIS A 19 23.41 -7.75 -18.67
C HIS A 19 21.94 -7.65 -19.17
N LYS A 20 21.77 -7.20 -20.41
CA LYS A 20 20.45 -7.02 -21.04
C LYS A 20 19.65 -8.32 -21.13
N GLU A 21 20.31 -9.43 -21.48
CA GLU A 21 19.69 -10.76 -21.54
C GLU A 21 19.07 -11.19 -20.20
N GLN A 22 19.77 -10.94 -19.07
CA GLN A 22 19.22 -11.24 -17.75
C GLN A 22 18.04 -10.33 -17.40
N SER A 23 18.11 -9.05 -17.78
CA SER A 23 17.00 -8.12 -17.60
C SER A 23 15.78 -8.56 -18.42
N GLU A 24 15.96 -9.08 -19.63
CA GLU A 24 14.90 -9.63 -20.48
C GLU A 24 14.26 -10.87 -19.86
N LYS A 25 15.05 -11.82 -19.34
CA LYS A 25 14.55 -12.99 -18.61
C LYS A 25 13.76 -12.61 -17.35
N LEU A 26 14.28 -11.66 -16.56
CA LEU A 26 13.53 -11.11 -15.44
C LEU A 26 12.24 -10.41 -15.91
N SER A 27 12.27 -9.80 -17.09
CA SER A 27 11.12 -9.11 -17.65
C SER A 27 10.02 -10.08 -18.11
N SER A 28 10.38 -11.26 -18.64
CA SER A 28 9.44 -12.31 -19.04
C SER A 28 8.82 -12.97 -17.81
N LEU A 29 9.61 -13.26 -16.77
CA LEU A 29 9.12 -13.81 -15.50
C LEU A 29 8.01 -12.96 -14.86
N VAL A 30 8.11 -11.63 -14.97
CA VAL A 30 7.06 -10.73 -14.45
C VAL A 30 5.77 -10.80 -15.29
N THR A 31 5.89 -11.03 -16.60
CA THR A 31 4.73 -11.09 -17.51
C THR A 31 3.98 -12.41 -17.34
N ASP A 32 4.70 -13.50 -17.10
CA ASP A 32 4.12 -14.84 -16.93
C ASP A 32 3.36 -14.99 -15.60
N GLY A 33 3.59 -14.10 -14.63
CA GLY A 33 2.86 -14.05 -13.36
C GLY A 33 3.25 -15.11 -12.33
N ASP A 34 4.03 -16.12 -12.73
CA ASP A 34 4.59 -17.14 -11.84
C ASP A 34 5.98 -16.73 -11.34
N PHE A 35 6.02 -16.16 -10.13
CA PHE A 35 7.25 -15.61 -9.55
C PHE A 35 7.90 -16.61 -8.58
N SER A 36 8.97 -17.26 -9.04
CA SER A 36 9.78 -18.14 -8.22
C SER A 36 10.69 -17.37 -7.23
N HIS A 37 11.16 -18.04 -6.18
CA HIS A 37 12.14 -17.47 -5.27
C HIS A 37 13.47 -17.22 -6.01
N LEU A 38 13.92 -15.97 -6.05
CA LEU A 38 15.14 -15.56 -6.75
C LEU A 38 16.29 -15.32 -5.78
N LEU A 39 17.48 -15.81 -6.16
CA LEU A 39 18.73 -15.52 -5.49
C LEU A 39 19.63 -14.64 -6.36
N PHE A 40 19.96 -13.44 -5.89
CA PHE A 40 20.86 -12.51 -6.59
C PHE A 40 22.29 -12.62 -6.05
N CYS A 41 23.19 -13.22 -6.84
CA CYS A 41 24.61 -13.37 -6.49
C CYS A 41 25.52 -12.45 -7.34
N GLY A 42 26.67 -12.05 -6.78
CA GLY A 42 27.67 -11.24 -7.49
C GLY A 42 28.49 -10.34 -6.56
N PRO A 43 29.52 -9.64 -7.08
CA PRO A 43 30.40 -8.79 -6.29
C PRO A 43 29.65 -7.59 -5.67
N ALA A 44 30.25 -6.98 -4.65
CA ALA A 44 29.75 -5.73 -4.08
C ALA A 44 29.74 -4.63 -5.16
N GLY A 45 28.69 -3.82 -5.21
CA GLY A 45 28.57 -2.76 -6.22
C GLY A 45 28.10 -3.21 -7.61
N ALA A 46 27.87 -4.50 -7.87
CA ALA A 46 27.38 -5.00 -9.18
C ALA A 46 25.94 -4.57 -9.55
N GLY A 47 25.27 -3.76 -8.71
CA GLY A 47 23.91 -3.29 -8.97
C GLY A 47 22.80 -4.30 -8.63
N LYS A 48 23.09 -5.32 -7.81
CA LYS A 48 22.10 -6.34 -7.36
C LYS A 48 20.84 -5.70 -6.78
N ARG A 49 21.02 -4.82 -5.78
CA ARG A 49 19.92 -4.09 -5.13
C ARG A 49 19.13 -3.22 -6.12
N THR A 50 19.84 -2.54 -7.02
CA THR A 50 19.21 -1.72 -8.08
C THR A 50 18.30 -2.57 -8.97
N ARG A 51 18.74 -3.79 -9.35
CA ARG A 51 17.91 -4.71 -10.14
C ARG A 51 16.68 -5.19 -9.39
N ILE A 52 16.82 -5.55 -8.12
CA ILE A 52 15.71 -5.96 -7.26
C ILE A 52 14.66 -4.85 -7.18
N ASN A 53 15.09 -3.59 -6.94
CA ASN A 53 14.15 -2.46 -6.87
C ASN A 53 13.48 -2.17 -8.22
N CYS A 54 14.22 -2.25 -9.34
CA CYS A 54 13.62 -2.13 -10.67
C CYS A 54 12.60 -3.25 -10.97
N LEU A 55 12.85 -4.46 -10.47
CA LEU A 55 11.95 -5.61 -10.61
C LEU A 55 10.67 -5.42 -9.79
N LEU A 56 10.80 -5.08 -8.51
CA LEU A 56 9.66 -4.78 -7.63
C LEU A 56 8.80 -3.65 -8.20
N LYS A 57 9.42 -2.58 -8.71
CA LYS A 57 8.70 -1.49 -9.35
C LYS A 57 7.99 -1.91 -10.64
N LYS A 58 8.54 -2.88 -11.39
CA LYS A 58 7.86 -3.43 -12.57
C LYS A 58 6.61 -4.21 -12.17
N ILE A 59 6.65 -4.94 -11.05
CA ILE A 59 5.54 -5.76 -10.55
C ILE A 59 4.45 -4.90 -9.91
N TYR A 60 4.80 -4.07 -8.91
CA TYR A 60 3.84 -3.35 -8.07
C TYR A 60 3.71 -1.85 -8.41
N GLY A 61 4.49 -1.35 -9.36
CA GLY A 61 4.45 0.05 -9.79
C GLY A 61 5.17 1.02 -8.86
N LYS A 62 4.76 2.29 -8.89
CA LYS A 62 5.46 3.39 -8.19
C LYS A 62 5.38 3.32 -6.66
N GLY A 63 4.40 2.59 -6.11
CA GLY A 63 4.18 2.52 -4.67
C GLY A 63 5.30 1.82 -3.88
N VAL A 64 6.16 1.06 -4.56
CA VAL A 64 7.34 0.40 -3.96
C VAL A 64 8.38 1.40 -3.45
N GLU A 65 8.45 2.61 -4.03
CA GLU A 65 9.43 3.61 -3.59
C GLU A 65 9.04 4.25 -2.24
N ASN A 66 7.80 4.06 -1.79
CA ASN A 66 7.33 4.53 -0.49
C ASN A 66 7.72 3.49 0.56
N VAL A 67 8.86 3.74 1.20
CA VAL A 67 9.41 2.90 2.27
C VAL A 67 9.50 3.70 3.56
N HIS A 68 9.17 3.05 4.68
CA HIS A 68 9.39 3.55 6.02
C HIS A 68 10.29 2.58 6.78
N VAL A 69 11.11 3.12 7.68
CA VAL A 69 11.99 2.31 8.51
C VAL A 69 11.29 2.05 9.84
N GLU A 70 11.08 0.79 10.17
CA GLU A 70 10.53 0.34 11.45
C GLU A 70 11.62 -0.33 12.28
N THR A 71 11.56 -0.09 13.60
CA THR A 71 12.47 -0.72 14.55
C THR A 71 11.76 -1.85 15.25
N HIS A 72 12.11 -3.08 14.87
CA HIS A 72 11.59 -4.27 15.54
C HIS A 72 12.46 -4.59 16.75
N HIS A 73 11.80 -4.79 17.89
CA HIS A 73 12.44 -5.18 19.15
C HIS A 73 12.11 -6.65 19.40
N PHE A 74 13.14 -7.48 19.54
CA PHE A 74 12.96 -8.91 19.79
C PHE A 74 13.76 -9.33 21.02
N SER A 75 13.17 -10.23 21.79
CA SER A 75 13.76 -10.82 22.98
C SER A 75 14.28 -12.21 22.66
N ILE A 76 15.60 -12.38 22.72
CA ILE A 76 16.25 -13.69 22.53
C ILE A 76 15.93 -14.56 23.75
N PRO A 77 15.91 -15.91 23.60
CA PRO A 77 15.92 -16.84 24.74
C PRO A 77 17.04 -16.58 25.78
N SER A 78 18.11 -15.89 25.38
CA SER A 78 19.22 -15.43 26.23
C SER A 78 18.88 -14.19 27.09
N GLY A 79 17.66 -13.63 27.00
CA GLY A 79 17.21 -12.45 27.76
C GLY A 79 17.71 -11.10 27.24
N LYS A 80 18.57 -11.08 26.22
CA LYS A 80 19.03 -9.84 25.57
C LYS A 80 17.97 -9.34 24.59
N LYS A 81 17.67 -8.04 24.65
CA LYS A 81 16.84 -7.33 23.67
C LYS A 81 17.72 -6.85 22.53
N LEU A 82 17.40 -7.23 21.32
CA LEU A 82 18.06 -6.77 20.11
C LEU A 82 17.09 -5.91 19.31
N GLN A 83 17.66 -4.97 18.55
CA GLN A 83 16.92 -4.06 17.69
C GLN A 83 17.41 -4.29 16.27
N ILE A 84 16.46 -4.43 15.34
CA ILE A 84 16.75 -4.49 13.91
C ILE A 84 15.93 -3.42 13.19
N PHE A 85 16.59 -2.77 12.24
CA PHE A 85 15.94 -1.86 11.33
C PHE A 85 15.41 -2.65 10.15
N VAL A 86 14.09 -2.67 10.00
CA VAL A 86 13.42 -3.28 8.85
C VAL A 86 12.88 -2.15 8.00
N VAL A 87 13.11 -2.24 6.69
CA VAL A 87 12.54 -1.29 5.75
C VAL A 87 11.24 -1.90 5.25
N ASN A 88 10.12 -1.31 5.65
CA ASN A 88 8.78 -1.75 5.29
C ASN A 88 8.20 -0.86 4.19
N SER A 89 7.44 -1.51 3.31
CA SER A 89 6.61 -0.90 2.29
C SER A 89 5.31 -1.69 2.19
N ASN A 90 4.29 -1.11 1.57
CA ASN A 90 3.00 -1.78 1.37
C ASN A 90 3.11 -3.08 0.54
N TYR A 91 4.23 -3.28 -0.17
CA TYR A 91 4.41 -4.41 -1.11
C TYR A 91 5.63 -5.28 -0.82
N HIS A 92 6.59 -4.82 -0.01
CA HIS A 92 7.82 -5.57 0.25
C HIS A 92 8.43 -5.17 1.58
N ILE A 93 9.22 -6.08 2.11
CA ILE A 93 9.96 -5.93 3.37
C ILE A 93 11.42 -6.24 3.07
N GLU A 94 12.30 -5.31 3.42
CA GLU A 94 13.74 -5.47 3.28
C GLU A 94 14.40 -5.65 4.65
N LEU A 95 15.11 -6.76 4.77
CA LEU A 95 15.78 -7.23 5.96
C LEU A 95 17.28 -7.31 5.68
N THR A 96 18.10 -6.77 6.57
CA THR A 96 19.55 -7.01 6.58
C THR A 96 19.91 -7.90 7.77
N PRO A 97 19.99 -9.24 7.59
CA PRO A 97 20.21 -10.16 8.72
C PRO A 97 21.57 -9.97 9.38
N SER A 98 22.56 -9.48 8.63
CA SER A 98 23.92 -9.21 9.12
C SER A 98 23.99 -8.26 10.31
N ASP A 99 22.99 -7.38 10.48
CA ASP A 99 22.94 -6.42 11.58
C ASP A 99 22.76 -7.10 12.95
N VAL A 100 22.38 -8.38 12.95
CA VAL A 100 22.05 -9.14 14.17
C VAL A 100 22.94 -10.37 14.36
N GLY A 101 23.96 -10.53 13.53
CA GLY A 101 25.08 -11.44 13.75
C GLY A 101 24.76 -12.92 13.52
N VAL A 102 24.38 -13.65 14.57
CA VAL A 102 24.17 -15.12 14.54
C VAL A 102 22.68 -15.48 14.64
N TYR A 103 21.83 -14.50 14.90
CA TYR A 103 20.39 -14.70 15.18
C TYR A 103 19.50 -14.57 13.94
N ASP A 104 20.10 -14.52 12.75
CA ASP A 104 19.48 -14.32 11.44
C ASP A 104 18.26 -15.23 11.25
N ARG A 105 18.41 -16.51 11.57
CA ARG A 105 17.35 -17.52 11.46
C ARG A 105 16.16 -17.19 12.35
N VAL A 106 16.40 -16.75 13.58
CA VAL A 106 15.35 -16.44 14.55
C VAL A 106 14.54 -15.23 14.07
N ILE A 107 15.23 -14.20 13.58
CA ILE A 107 14.61 -12.96 13.11
C ILE A 107 13.77 -13.20 11.86
N VAL A 108 14.32 -13.95 10.89
CA VAL A 108 13.57 -14.31 9.68
C VAL A 108 12.32 -15.09 10.05
N GLN A 109 12.42 -16.04 10.97
CA GLN A 109 11.26 -16.80 11.46
C GLN A 109 10.24 -15.92 12.19
N GLU A 110 10.69 -14.98 13.00
CA GLU A 110 9.82 -14.08 13.77
C GLU A 110 9.10 -13.10 12.85
N ILE A 111 9.80 -12.49 11.89
CA ILE A 111 9.19 -11.63 10.88
C ILE A 111 8.17 -12.41 10.03
N ILE A 112 8.50 -13.65 9.62
CA ILE A 112 7.55 -14.50 8.88
C ILE A 112 6.31 -14.79 9.74
N LYS A 113 6.49 -15.06 11.03
CA LYS A 113 5.37 -15.26 11.97
C LYS A 113 4.53 -14.00 12.11
N ASP A 114 5.15 -12.83 12.26
CA ASP A 114 4.44 -11.55 12.34
C ASP A 114 3.64 -11.26 11.06
N MET A 115 4.17 -11.59 9.88
CA MET A 115 3.42 -11.52 8.63
C MET A 115 2.25 -12.50 8.58
N ALA A 116 2.40 -13.70 9.13
CA ALA A 116 1.38 -14.74 9.15
C ALA A 116 0.32 -14.52 10.26
N GLN A 117 0.65 -13.77 11.31
CA GLN A 117 -0.22 -13.58 12.48
C GLN A 117 -1.61 -13.07 12.12
N VAL A 118 -1.75 -12.20 11.12
CA VAL A 118 -3.09 -11.73 10.70
C VAL A 118 -3.93 -12.89 10.16
N LEU A 119 -3.35 -13.75 9.32
CA LEU A 119 -4.05 -14.92 8.78
C LEU A 119 -4.37 -15.94 9.87
N ASP A 120 -3.38 -16.29 10.69
CA ASP A 120 -3.55 -17.24 11.78
C ASP A 120 -4.59 -16.76 12.80
N CYS A 121 -4.59 -15.48 13.15
CA CYS A 121 -5.58 -14.90 14.06
C CYS A 121 -6.97 -14.94 13.46
N VAL A 122 -7.13 -14.59 12.18
CA VAL A 122 -8.44 -14.63 11.50
C VAL A 122 -8.93 -16.08 11.34
N GLU A 123 -8.06 -17.04 11.01
CA GLU A 123 -8.39 -18.48 10.96
C GLU A 123 -8.83 -19.02 12.32
N ASN A 124 -8.13 -18.65 13.39
CA ASN A 124 -8.49 -19.02 14.76
C ASN A 124 -9.85 -18.44 15.17
N VAL A 125 -10.21 -17.24 14.70
CA VAL A 125 -11.54 -16.66 14.94
C VAL A 125 -12.60 -17.39 14.09
N CYS A 126 -12.34 -17.66 12.81
CA CYS A 126 -13.25 -18.40 11.94
C CYS A 126 -13.58 -19.80 12.50
N THR A 127 -12.58 -20.53 13.00
CA THR A 127 -12.78 -21.86 13.60
C THR A 127 -13.61 -21.81 14.89
N ARG A 128 -13.39 -20.80 15.74
CA ARG A 128 -14.18 -20.60 16.98
C ARG A 128 -15.63 -20.20 16.68
N GLU A 129 -15.84 -19.32 15.72
CA GLU A 129 -17.15 -18.82 15.30
C GLU A 129 -17.85 -19.71 14.25
N ARG A 130 -17.26 -20.86 13.92
CA ARG A 130 -17.76 -21.84 12.93
C ARG A 130 -18.03 -21.21 11.55
N VAL A 131 -17.22 -20.25 11.15
CA VAL A 131 -17.25 -19.62 9.83
C VAL A 131 -16.47 -20.47 8.83
N GLN A 132 -17.10 -20.83 7.72
CA GLN A 132 -16.48 -21.53 6.60
C GLN A 132 -15.91 -20.50 5.62
N ALA A 133 -14.58 -20.40 5.59
CA ALA A 133 -13.85 -19.54 4.66
C ALA A 133 -12.61 -20.27 4.11
N SER A 134 -12.43 -20.23 2.80
CA SER A 134 -11.26 -20.76 2.10
C SER A 134 -10.03 -19.93 2.42
N HIS A 135 -8.89 -20.60 2.43
CA HIS A 135 -7.57 -19.98 2.61
C HIS A 135 -7.30 -18.88 1.57
N GLU A 136 -7.83 -19.00 0.34
CA GLU A 136 -7.68 -17.95 -0.67
C GLU A 136 -8.48 -16.68 -0.31
N TRP A 137 -9.65 -16.85 0.28
CA TRP A 137 -10.49 -15.74 0.71
C TRP A 137 -9.87 -14.99 1.89
N LEU A 138 -9.32 -15.72 2.86
CA LEU A 138 -8.61 -15.16 4.01
C LEU A 138 -7.38 -14.37 3.60
N ARG A 139 -6.65 -14.85 2.59
CA ARG A 139 -5.53 -14.11 1.99
C ARG A 139 -5.98 -12.77 1.40
N LYS A 140 -7.07 -12.75 0.63
CA LYS A 140 -7.64 -11.51 0.08
C LYS A 140 -8.11 -10.57 1.19
N LEU A 141 -8.68 -11.09 2.28
CA LEU A 141 -9.07 -10.28 3.44
C LEU A 141 -7.85 -9.67 4.14
N ALA A 142 -6.78 -10.45 4.35
CA ALA A 142 -5.55 -9.97 4.97
C ALA A 142 -4.89 -8.88 4.12
N GLU A 143 -4.84 -9.06 2.79
CA GLU A 143 -4.36 -8.02 1.86
C GLU A 143 -5.21 -6.73 1.97
N LYS A 144 -6.54 -6.85 2.02
CA LYS A 144 -7.46 -5.72 2.15
C LYS A 144 -7.39 -5.01 3.51
N SER A 145 -6.92 -5.72 4.53
CA SER A 145 -6.72 -5.17 5.87
C SER A 145 -5.46 -4.32 6.00
N ASN A 146 -4.57 -4.30 4.99
CA ASN A 146 -3.28 -3.62 5.02
C ASN A 146 -2.45 -3.97 6.27
N GLY A 147 -2.48 -5.25 6.69
CA GLY A 147 -1.75 -5.70 7.89
C GLY A 147 -2.35 -5.24 9.23
N ASN A 148 -3.50 -4.57 9.24
CA ASN A 148 -4.17 -4.16 10.48
C ASN A 148 -5.17 -5.22 10.93
N LEU A 149 -4.81 -5.98 11.97
CA LEU A 149 -5.64 -7.06 12.52
C LEU A 149 -7.05 -6.60 12.94
N ARG A 150 -7.18 -5.40 13.53
CA ARG A 150 -8.50 -4.88 13.93
C ARG A 150 -9.38 -4.62 12.71
N ARG A 151 -8.79 -4.07 11.64
CA ARG A 151 -9.48 -3.89 10.36
C ARG A 151 -9.82 -5.24 9.73
N ALA A 152 -8.92 -6.23 9.78
CA ALA A 152 -9.16 -7.57 9.28
C ALA A 152 -10.38 -8.23 9.97
N LEU A 153 -10.44 -8.17 11.30
CA LEU A 153 -11.56 -8.71 12.07
C LEU A 153 -12.87 -7.96 11.79
N CYS A 154 -12.82 -6.63 11.66
CA CYS A 154 -14.00 -5.83 11.29
C CYS A 154 -14.51 -6.20 9.89
N LEU A 155 -13.63 -6.41 8.91
CA LEU A 155 -13.99 -6.87 7.56
C LEU A 155 -14.60 -8.27 7.58
N LEU A 156 -14.05 -9.17 8.42
CA LEU A 156 -14.61 -10.51 8.62
C LEU A 156 -16.02 -10.41 9.20
N GLU A 157 -16.23 -9.62 10.25
CA GLU A 157 -17.52 -9.43 10.90
C GLU A 157 -18.57 -8.82 9.96
N CYS A 158 -18.20 -7.78 9.19
CA CYS A 158 -19.07 -7.22 8.16
C CYS A 158 -19.45 -8.25 7.10
N SER A 159 -18.51 -9.10 6.70
CA SER A 159 -18.75 -10.14 5.69
C SER A 159 -19.65 -11.25 6.22
N VAL A 160 -19.47 -11.67 7.48
CA VAL A 160 -20.34 -12.66 8.15
C VAL A 160 -21.74 -12.10 8.37
N SER A 161 -21.88 -10.83 8.75
CA SER A 161 -23.18 -10.22 8.99
C SER A 161 -24.04 -10.13 7.73
N GLN A 162 -23.45 -9.89 6.55
CA GLN A 162 -24.20 -9.76 5.30
C GLN A 162 -24.38 -11.10 4.56
N ASN A 163 -23.35 -11.95 4.56
CA ASN A 163 -23.34 -13.16 3.75
C ASN A 163 -23.54 -14.45 4.57
N GLY A 164 -23.60 -14.35 5.90
CA GLY A 164 -23.66 -15.48 6.81
C GLY A 164 -22.31 -16.17 7.01
N HIS A 165 -22.34 -17.39 7.56
CA HIS A 165 -21.14 -18.15 7.93
C HIS A 165 -20.44 -18.88 6.76
N ASN A 166 -20.88 -18.72 5.51
CA ASN A 166 -20.25 -19.35 4.34
C ASN A 166 -19.72 -18.27 3.37
N LEU A 167 -18.40 -18.10 3.34
CA LEU A 167 -17.72 -16.97 2.69
C LEU A 167 -16.95 -17.34 1.42
N ASP A 168 -16.90 -18.62 1.05
CA ASP A 168 -16.01 -19.15 -0.01
C ASP A 168 -16.13 -18.47 -1.39
N LYS A 169 -17.29 -17.88 -1.69
CA LYS A 169 -17.58 -17.26 -2.99
C LYS A 169 -18.10 -15.83 -2.90
N GLN A 170 -18.14 -15.25 -1.70
CA GLN A 170 -18.77 -13.96 -1.47
C GLN A 170 -17.73 -12.83 -1.48
N PRO A 171 -18.07 -11.65 -2.01
CA PRO A 171 -17.16 -10.52 -2.02
C PRO A 171 -16.89 -10.05 -0.58
N ILE A 172 -15.66 -9.63 -0.32
CA ILE A 172 -15.28 -9.06 0.98
C ILE A 172 -16.03 -7.73 1.15
N VAL A 173 -16.93 -7.71 2.13
CA VAL A 173 -17.76 -6.55 2.45
C VAL A 173 -16.91 -5.53 3.20
N GLU A 174 -16.96 -4.28 2.73
CA GLU A 174 -16.32 -3.15 3.41
C GLU A 174 -17.32 -2.51 4.38
N PRO A 175 -16.83 -1.84 5.43
CA PRO A 175 -17.71 -1.09 6.32
C PRO A 175 -18.49 -0.02 5.56
N GLU A 176 -19.76 0.20 5.91
CA GLU A 176 -20.64 1.14 5.21
C GLU A 176 -20.09 2.58 5.21
N TRP A 177 -19.42 3.00 6.29
CA TRP A 177 -18.78 4.32 6.37
C TRP A 177 -17.65 4.48 5.34
N GLU A 178 -16.92 3.42 5.01
CA GLU A 178 -15.86 3.46 3.99
C GLU A 178 -16.45 3.57 2.59
N GLY A 179 -17.57 2.86 2.34
CA GLY A 179 -18.39 3.02 1.14
C GLY A 179 -18.92 4.45 1.01
N TYR A 180 -19.48 4.99 2.08
CA TYR A 180 -20.04 6.35 2.13
C TYR A 180 -18.98 7.43 1.83
N ILE A 181 -17.80 7.34 2.46
CA ILE A 181 -16.68 8.26 2.18
C ILE A 181 -16.24 8.16 0.71
N ARG A 182 -16.17 6.94 0.17
CA ARG A 182 -15.81 6.72 -1.24
C ARG A 182 -16.84 7.35 -2.18
N ASP A 183 -18.12 7.23 -1.86
CA ASP A 183 -19.19 7.81 -2.68
C ASP A 183 -19.25 9.33 -2.58
N ILE A 184 -19.01 9.91 -1.40
CA ILE A 184 -18.77 11.36 -1.25
C ILE A 184 -17.59 11.80 -2.12
N ALA A 185 -16.46 11.10 -2.05
CA ALA A 185 -15.28 11.44 -2.84
C ALA A 185 -15.56 11.39 -4.36
N LYS A 186 -16.33 10.39 -4.83
CA LYS A 186 -16.79 10.32 -6.23
C LYS A 186 -17.70 11.51 -6.57
N LEU A 187 -18.62 11.87 -5.68
CA LEU A 187 -19.54 12.99 -5.88
C LEU A 187 -18.78 14.32 -6.00
N ILE A 188 -17.78 14.55 -5.15
CA ILE A 188 -16.91 15.75 -5.19
C ILE A 188 -16.18 15.85 -6.53
N VAL A 189 -15.71 14.73 -7.08
CA VAL A 189 -15.03 14.70 -8.38
C VAL A 189 -16.00 14.87 -9.55
N GLN A 190 -17.21 14.32 -9.44
CA GLN A 190 -18.22 14.37 -10.51
C GLN A 190 -18.91 15.72 -10.62
N THR A 191 -19.24 16.36 -9.50
CA THR A 191 -20.10 17.54 -9.46
C THR A 191 -19.40 18.73 -8.82
N PRO A 192 -18.51 19.43 -9.55
CA PRO A 192 -17.89 20.64 -9.01
C PRO A 192 -18.73 21.91 -9.22
N THR A 193 -19.97 21.84 -9.76
CA THR A 193 -20.85 23.00 -9.97
C THR A 193 -22.33 22.71 -9.70
N GLN A 194 -23.08 23.72 -9.25
CA GLN A 194 -24.52 23.65 -8.90
C GLN A 194 -25.46 23.38 -10.11
N ASN A 195 -24.94 23.37 -11.34
CA ASN A 195 -25.68 23.14 -12.60
C ASN A 195 -25.09 21.97 -13.42
N GLY A 196 -25.10 20.77 -12.85
CA GLY A 196 -24.51 19.55 -13.43
C GLY A 196 -25.35 18.85 -14.50
N LEU A 197 -25.67 19.49 -15.63
CA LEU A 197 -26.35 18.81 -16.75
C LEU A 197 -25.74 19.00 -18.15
N LEU A 198 -24.70 19.82 -18.34
CA LEU A 198 -24.13 20.06 -19.69
C LEU A 198 -22.73 19.46 -19.94
N ASP A 199 -22.02 18.95 -18.92
CA ASP A 199 -20.65 18.44 -19.08
C ASP A 199 -20.50 16.91 -19.09
N ILE A 200 -21.60 16.17 -19.28
CA ILE A 200 -21.61 14.69 -19.38
C ILE A 200 -20.86 14.19 -20.66
N ARG A 201 -20.32 15.07 -21.51
CA ARG A 201 -19.79 14.72 -22.83
C ARG A 201 -18.27 14.69 -23.01
N ASN A 202 -17.43 14.75 -21.96
CA ASN A 202 -15.99 14.59 -22.19
C ASN A 202 -15.27 13.63 -21.21
N PRO A 203 -15.04 12.36 -21.59
CA PRO A 203 -14.49 11.33 -20.71
C PRO A 203 -12.96 11.41 -20.51
N LYS A 204 -12.31 12.54 -20.82
CA LYS A 204 -10.84 12.63 -20.99
C LYS A 204 -10.01 13.17 -19.82
N ILE A 205 -10.58 13.51 -18.66
CA ILE A 205 -9.78 13.96 -17.50
C ILE A 205 -9.63 12.82 -16.51
N ARG A 206 -8.80 11.82 -16.84
CA ARG A 206 -8.40 10.73 -15.91
C ARG A 206 -7.07 11.00 -15.19
N ASP A 207 -6.25 11.94 -15.65
CA ASP A 207 -4.97 12.25 -15.00
C ASP A 207 -5.15 13.20 -13.82
N THR A 208 -5.47 12.64 -12.66
CA THR A 208 -5.49 13.31 -11.34
C THR A 208 -4.09 13.52 -10.75
N SER A 209 -3.05 12.98 -11.40
CA SER A 209 -1.66 12.99 -10.91
C SER A 209 -1.08 14.41 -10.70
N ALA A 210 -1.54 15.40 -11.47
CA ALA A 210 -1.08 16.78 -11.36
C ALA A 210 -1.74 17.56 -10.20
N ILE A 211 -2.94 17.15 -9.77
CA ILE A 211 -3.73 17.84 -8.72
C ILE A 211 -3.49 17.19 -7.35
N PHE A 212 -3.07 15.92 -7.34
CA PHE A 212 -2.81 15.16 -6.13
C PHE A 212 -1.90 15.87 -5.11
N PRO A 213 -0.76 16.50 -5.49
CA PRO A 213 0.09 17.20 -4.52
C PRO A 213 -0.61 18.40 -3.86
N SER A 214 -1.43 19.14 -4.61
CA SER A 214 -2.20 20.28 -4.10
C SER A 214 -3.32 19.83 -3.17
N ILE A 215 -3.98 18.72 -3.47
CA ILE A 215 -5.01 18.14 -2.59
C ILE A 215 -4.37 17.65 -1.29
N VAL A 216 -3.23 16.98 -1.35
CA VAL A 216 -2.54 16.46 -0.16
C VAL A 216 -2.04 17.59 0.75
N SER A 217 -1.49 18.66 0.19
CA SER A 217 -1.08 19.84 0.98
C SER A 217 -2.29 20.51 1.64
N THR A 218 -3.36 20.74 0.88
CA THR A 218 -4.62 21.29 1.40
C THR A 218 -5.19 20.40 2.51
N ALA A 219 -5.19 19.07 2.33
CA ALA A 219 -5.66 18.13 3.34
C ALA A 219 -4.84 18.22 4.64
N ALA A 220 -3.51 18.33 4.55
CA ALA A 220 -2.65 18.49 5.71
C ALA A 220 -2.92 19.80 6.48
N GLU A 221 -3.16 20.90 5.77
CA GLU A 221 -3.49 22.20 6.37
C GLU A 221 -4.83 22.17 7.11
N TYR A 222 -5.87 21.60 6.49
CA TYR A 222 -7.19 21.49 7.11
C TYR A 222 -7.22 20.46 8.23
N GLU A 223 -6.46 19.37 8.15
CA GLU A 223 -6.29 18.42 9.25
C GLU A 223 -5.65 19.10 10.46
N HIS A 224 -4.57 19.87 10.25
CA HIS A 224 -3.95 20.65 11.31
C HIS A 224 -4.93 21.67 11.92
N SER A 225 -5.69 22.37 11.07
CA SER A 225 -6.69 23.35 11.49
C SER A 225 -7.83 22.72 12.30
N THR A 226 -8.24 21.50 11.95
CA THR A 226 -9.27 20.74 12.69
C THR A 226 -8.83 20.44 14.11
N ARG A 227 -7.54 20.12 14.31
CA ARG A 227 -6.98 19.83 15.65
C ARG A 227 -6.89 21.08 16.55
N LEU A 228 -6.79 22.26 15.96
CA LEU A 228 -6.72 23.55 16.67
C LEU A 228 -8.09 24.19 16.86
N GLY A 229 -9.03 23.91 15.97
CA GLY A 229 -10.39 24.45 15.96
C GLY A 229 -11.33 23.70 16.91
N SER A 230 -12.51 24.28 17.12
CA SER A 230 -13.55 23.73 18.00
C SER A 230 -14.69 23.03 17.25
N LYS A 231 -14.76 23.14 15.92
CA LYS A 231 -15.87 22.62 15.10
C LYS A 231 -15.34 21.94 13.83
N ASP A 232 -15.15 20.64 13.90
CA ASP A 232 -14.58 19.82 12.82
C ASP A 232 -15.35 19.93 11.50
N ILE A 233 -16.68 20.02 11.58
CA ILE A 233 -17.54 20.11 10.40
C ILE A 233 -17.23 21.32 9.51
N ILE A 234 -16.88 22.46 10.11
CA ILE A 234 -16.58 23.69 9.36
C ILE A 234 -15.26 23.54 8.59
N HIS A 235 -14.27 22.92 9.22
CA HIS A 235 -12.98 22.66 8.58
C HIS A 235 -13.10 21.63 7.45
N LEU A 236 -13.93 20.60 7.63
CA LEU A 236 -14.22 19.60 6.60
C LEU A 236 -15.00 20.20 5.42
N GLU A 237 -16.01 21.04 5.67
CA GLU A 237 -16.74 21.75 4.61
C GLU A 237 -15.83 22.70 3.82
N ALA A 238 -14.97 23.46 4.52
CA ALA A 238 -14.00 24.34 3.89
C ALA A 238 -12.96 23.57 3.06
N PHE A 239 -12.50 22.41 3.54
CA PHE A 239 -11.66 21.50 2.78
C PHE A 239 -12.34 21.04 1.49
N VAL A 240 -13.58 20.55 1.58
CA VAL A 240 -14.35 20.08 0.42
C VAL A 240 -14.57 21.21 -0.59
N ALA A 241 -14.95 22.40 -0.14
CA ALA A 241 -15.13 23.57 -1.01
C ALA A 241 -13.83 23.99 -1.72
N THR A 242 -12.70 23.94 -1.01
CA THR A 242 -11.38 24.26 -1.56
C THR A 242 -10.96 23.23 -2.62
N VAL A 243 -11.17 21.94 -2.35
CA VAL A 243 -10.90 20.86 -3.31
C VAL A 243 -11.79 20.99 -4.55
N MET A 244 -13.08 21.29 -4.38
CA MET A 244 -13.99 21.54 -5.50
C MET A 244 -13.51 22.71 -6.37
N SER A 245 -13.14 23.83 -5.75
CA SER A 245 -12.62 25.01 -6.46
C SER A 245 -11.34 24.69 -7.24
N LEU A 246 -10.38 23.99 -6.63
CA LEU A 246 -9.14 23.55 -7.30
C LEU A 246 -9.43 22.64 -8.51
N ILE A 247 -10.43 21.76 -8.42
CA ILE A 247 -10.86 20.90 -9.53
C ILE A 247 -11.46 21.75 -10.66
N VAL A 248 -12.28 22.76 -10.34
CA VAL A 248 -12.86 23.69 -11.34
C VAL A 248 -11.77 24.48 -12.06
N GLU A 249 -10.87 25.14 -11.32
CA GLU A 249 -9.82 25.98 -11.89
C GLU A 249 -8.93 25.20 -12.87
N LYS A 250 -8.57 23.96 -12.51
CA LYS A 250 -7.76 23.09 -13.37
C LYS A 250 -8.52 22.52 -14.56
N ARG A 251 -9.85 22.38 -14.49
CA ARG A 251 -10.69 22.06 -15.65
C ARG A 251 -10.75 23.24 -16.63
N LEU A 252 -10.83 24.47 -16.12
CA LEU A 252 -10.88 25.70 -16.93
C LEU A 252 -9.54 26.05 -17.59
N GLN A 253 -8.41 25.80 -16.94
CA GLN A 253 -7.05 26.02 -17.49
C GLN A 253 -6.67 25.06 -18.65
N LYS A 254 -7.51 24.07 -18.96
CA LYS A 254 -7.32 23.12 -20.09
C LYS A 254 -8.12 23.48 -21.34
N ILE A 255 -8.76 24.65 -21.37
CA ILE A 255 -9.37 25.28 -22.57
C ILE A 255 -8.36 26.24 -23.20
#